data_AF-A0AAB0A5I0-F1
#
_entry.id   AF-A0AAB0A5I0-F1
#
_cell.length_a   1.000
_cell.length_b   1.000
_cell.length_c   1.000
_cell.angle_alpha   90.00
_cell.angle_beta   90.00
_cell.angle_gamma   90.00
#
_symmetry.space_group_name_H-M   'P 1'
#
loop_
_entity.id
_entity.type
_entity.pdbx_description
1 polymer ?
#
loop_
_entity_poly.entity_id
_entity_poly.type
_entity_poly.pdbx_seq_one_letter_code
_entity_poly.pdbx_strand_id
1 'polypeptide(L)'
;MLYLFVRSCRILLQSFLFNNLSFTIDTAYLHWNTTFPAVSVCQVLNDETMADLLEREMGLDRDYRMDNVMSDIAFYGGTCYSCEYCTTGQLQCPANLSLITEVYRLRCTALISDCSWQGRPFDCCQFFHPLETEFGTCYSINSQNSKPRAATKLINNRYTGPGALRFKVKEDLQVYLHDEHSVLYAYVDRALKETVLWGMNKEIIFKVIELENNDNVHDISIKRRDCRFPWEFPENCG
;
A
#
# COMPACT_ATOMS: atom_id res chain seq x y z
N MET A 1 51.31 26.97 -13.64
CA MET A 1 49.98 27.24 -14.25
C MET A 1 49.39 26.03 -14.97
N LEU A 2 50.11 25.37 -15.90
CA LEU A 2 49.60 24.23 -16.68
C LEU A 2 49.09 23.04 -15.84
N TYR A 3 49.79 22.70 -14.76
CA TYR A 3 49.42 21.59 -13.86
C TYR A 3 48.06 21.82 -13.15
N LEU A 4 47.80 23.05 -12.72
CA LEU A 4 46.52 23.42 -12.11
C LEU A 4 45.39 23.33 -13.14
N PHE A 5 45.64 23.75 -14.39
CA PHE A 5 44.66 23.67 -15.46
C PHE A 5 44.29 22.22 -15.81
N VAL A 6 45.29 21.34 -15.96
CA VAL A 6 45.06 19.90 -16.23
C VAL A 6 44.28 19.24 -15.08
N ARG A 7 44.63 19.59 -13.83
CA ARG A 7 43.94 19.06 -12.65
C ARG A 7 42.47 19.51 -12.60
N SER A 8 42.20 20.79 -12.87
CA SER A 8 40.83 21.33 -12.93
C SER A 8 40.00 20.70 -14.06
N CYS A 9 40.56 20.56 -15.26
CA CYS A 9 39.88 19.88 -16.37
C CYS A 9 39.54 18.43 -16.04
N ARG A 10 40.45 17.71 -15.37
CA ARG A 10 40.21 16.31 -14.95
C ARG A 10 39.07 16.21 -13.94
N ILE A 11 39.00 17.14 -12.98
CA ILE A 11 37.93 17.18 -11.98
C ILE A 11 36.58 17.51 -12.62
N LEU A 12 36.52 18.51 -13.50
CA LEU A 12 35.30 18.89 -14.21
C LEU A 12 34.81 17.75 -15.11
N LEU A 13 35.72 17.09 -15.83
CA LEU A 13 35.37 15.94 -16.67
C LEU A 13 34.83 14.77 -15.83
N GLN A 14 35.45 14.49 -14.68
CA GLN A 14 34.93 13.47 -13.76
C GLN A 14 33.55 13.86 -13.22
N SER A 15 33.35 15.11 -12.81
CA SER A 15 32.04 15.57 -12.33
C SER A 15 30.96 15.47 -13.42
N PHE A 16 31.29 15.83 -14.66
CA PHE A 16 30.35 15.73 -15.79
C PHE A 16 30.00 14.27 -16.12
N LEU A 17 30.97 13.35 -16.06
CA LEU A 17 30.76 11.96 -16.41
C LEU A 17 30.07 11.14 -15.31
N PHE A 18 30.21 11.53 -14.05
CA PHE A 18 29.75 10.73 -12.90
C PHE A 18 28.71 11.42 -12.01
N ASN A 19 28.60 12.75 -12.03
CA ASN A 19 27.69 13.54 -11.17
C ASN A 19 26.83 14.50 -12.01
N ASN A 20 26.09 13.99 -13.00
CA ASN A 20 25.27 14.80 -13.91
C ASN A 20 23.79 14.93 -13.49
N LEU A 21 23.38 14.30 -12.38
CA LEU A 21 22.04 14.40 -11.84
C LEU A 21 21.95 15.50 -10.78
N SER A 22 20.96 16.35 -10.90
CA SER A 22 20.68 17.43 -9.94
C SER A 22 19.20 17.46 -9.61
N PHE A 23 18.86 17.63 -8.33
CA PHE A 23 17.49 17.80 -7.87
C PHE A 23 17.24 19.28 -7.61
N THR A 24 16.15 19.79 -8.17
CA THR A 24 15.73 21.19 -8.00
C THR A 24 14.29 21.22 -7.52
N ILE A 25 14.00 22.08 -6.55
CA ILE A 25 12.62 22.32 -6.11
C ILE A 25 12.00 23.26 -7.13
N ASP A 26 11.01 22.77 -7.86
CA ASP A 26 10.16 23.63 -8.67
C ASP A 26 8.94 24.09 -7.87
N THR A 27 8.50 25.30 -8.18
CA THR A 27 7.40 25.99 -7.53
C THR A 27 6.28 26.24 -8.54
N ALA A 28 5.73 25.15 -9.09
CA ALA A 28 4.62 25.16 -10.04
C ALA A 28 3.27 25.51 -9.37
N TYR A 29 3.21 26.58 -8.57
CA TYR A 29 2.06 26.95 -7.74
C TYR A 29 0.81 27.32 -8.55
N LEU A 30 0.95 27.71 -9.83
CA LEU A 30 -0.15 28.25 -10.63
C LEU A 30 -0.97 27.18 -11.36
N HIS A 31 -0.34 26.07 -11.73
CA HIS A 31 -0.92 24.98 -12.54
C HIS A 31 -0.41 23.63 -12.05
N TRP A 32 -0.95 23.16 -10.92
CA TRP A 32 -0.62 21.85 -10.36
C TRP A 32 -1.87 20.96 -10.35
N ASN A 33 -1.68 19.71 -10.74
CA ASN A 33 -2.62 18.61 -10.55
C ASN A 33 -1.85 17.53 -9.80
N THR A 34 -2.04 17.46 -8.48
CA THR A 34 -1.35 16.48 -7.66
C THR A 34 -2.23 15.30 -7.37
N THR A 35 -1.68 14.12 -7.60
CA THR A 35 -2.35 12.85 -7.33
C THR A 35 -2.46 12.67 -5.82
N PHE A 36 -3.68 12.38 -5.34
CA PHE A 36 -3.88 11.98 -3.94
C PHE A 36 -3.12 10.68 -3.69
N PRO A 37 -2.56 10.40 -2.49
CA PRO A 37 -1.91 9.12 -2.28
C PRO A 37 -2.91 7.97 -2.39
N ALA A 38 -2.40 6.77 -2.60
CA ALA A 38 -3.19 5.58 -2.40
C ALA A 38 -3.48 5.41 -0.91
N VAL A 39 -4.73 5.07 -0.60
CA VAL A 39 -5.18 4.79 0.76
C VAL A 39 -5.66 3.35 0.81
N SER A 40 -4.99 2.55 1.64
CA SER A 40 -5.32 1.15 1.81
C SER A 40 -5.82 0.87 3.22
N VAL A 41 -6.87 0.06 3.32
CA VAL A 41 -7.43 -0.42 4.59
C VAL A 41 -7.27 -1.92 4.68
N CYS A 42 -6.67 -2.37 5.78
CA CYS A 42 -6.48 -3.79 6.09
C CYS A 42 -7.18 -4.12 7.40
N GLN A 43 -7.88 -5.26 7.44
CA GLN A 43 -8.52 -5.75 8.66
C GLN A 43 -7.47 -6.09 9.72
N VAL A 44 -7.70 -5.64 10.95
CA VAL A 44 -7.00 -6.09 12.14
C VAL A 44 -7.83 -7.21 12.77
N LEU A 45 -7.16 -8.24 13.30
CA LEU A 45 -7.84 -9.35 13.97
C LEU A 45 -8.67 -8.81 15.15
N ASN A 46 -9.96 -9.13 15.14
CA ASN A 46 -10.88 -8.93 16.24
C ASN A 46 -11.50 -10.28 16.59
N ASP A 47 -11.17 -10.81 17.77
CA ASP A 47 -11.54 -12.18 18.16
C ASP A 47 -13.06 -12.37 18.28
N GLU A 48 -13.79 -11.33 18.69
CA GLU A 48 -15.26 -11.39 18.82
C GLU A 48 -15.91 -11.49 17.43
N THR A 49 -15.55 -10.58 16.53
CA THR A 49 -16.06 -10.59 15.15
C THR A 49 -15.71 -11.90 14.43
N MET A 50 -14.51 -12.43 14.68
CA MET A 50 -14.08 -13.70 14.09
C MET A 50 -14.81 -14.91 14.68
N ALA A 51 -15.05 -14.94 15.99
CA ALA A 51 -15.82 -15.99 16.62
C ALA A 51 -17.25 -16.05 16.03
N ASP A 52 -17.91 -14.89 15.91
CA ASP A 52 -19.25 -14.77 15.33
C ASP A 52 -19.29 -15.22 13.85
N LEU A 53 -18.28 -14.82 13.07
CA LEU A 53 -18.14 -15.23 11.67
C LEU A 53 -18.01 -16.76 11.55
N LEU A 54 -17.12 -17.36 12.34
CA LEU A 54 -16.84 -18.80 12.28
C LEU A 54 -18.01 -19.63 12.80
N GLU A 55 -18.72 -19.16 13.83
CA GLU A 55 -19.96 -19.79 14.27
C GLU A 55 -21.01 -19.82 13.16
N ARG A 56 -21.12 -18.73 12.38
CA ARG A 56 -22.08 -18.65 11.28
C ARG A 56 -21.71 -19.54 10.10
N GLU A 57 -20.44 -19.54 9.70
CA GLU A 57 -19.98 -20.21 8.48
C GLU A 57 -19.61 -21.69 8.70
N MET A 58 -19.10 -22.05 9.89
CA MET A 58 -18.61 -23.41 10.20
C MET A 58 -19.42 -24.12 11.29
N GLY A 59 -20.26 -23.41 12.05
CA GLY A 59 -21.07 -23.97 13.12
C GLY A 59 -20.36 -24.06 14.47
N LEU A 60 -21.08 -24.58 15.47
CA LEU A 60 -20.63 -24.67 16.87
C LEU A 60 -19.69 -25.86 17.15
N ASP A 61 -19.74 -26.91 16.33
CA ASP A 61 -18.98 -28.16 16.52
C ASP A 61 -17.61 -28.11 15.80
N ARG A 62 -16.84 -27.04 16.07
CA ARG A 62 -15.52 -26.81 15.45
C ARG A 62 -14.39 -26.93 16.48
N ASP A 63 -13.21 -27.30 15.99
CA ASP A 63 -12.00 -27.36 16.83
C ASP A 63 -11.37 -25.98 16.93
N TYR A 64 -11.54 -25.32 18.08
CA TYR A 64 -10.95 -23.99 18.35
C TYR A 64 -9.42 -23.92 18.12
N ARG A 65 -8.71 -25.04 18.22
CA ARG A 65 -7.27 -25.06 17.93
C ARG A 65 -7.01 -24.86 16.45
N MET A 66 -7.88 -25.39 15.58
CA MET A 66 -7.83 -25.14 14.15
C MET A 66 -8.13 -23.67 13.86
N ASP A 67 -9.14 -23.08 14.52
CA ASP A 67 -9.48 -21.66 14.34
C ASP A 67 -8.29 -20.74 14.65
N ASN A 68 -7.53 -21.05 15.71
CA ASN A 68 -6.31 -20.31 16.06
C ASN A 68 -5.23 -20.43 14.98
N VAL A 69 -5.00 -21.64 14.44
CA VAL A 69 -4.07 -21.86 13.31
C VAL A 69 -4.47 -21.03 12.11
N MET A 70 -5.74 -21.09 11.74
CA MET A 70 -6.25 -20.39 10.57
C MET A 70 -6.21 -18.87 10.76
N SER A 71 -6.50 -18.38 11.96
CA SER A 71 -6.45 -16.95 12.29
C SER A 71 -5.02 -16.41 12.26
N ASP A 72 -4.04 -17.14 12.83
CA ASP A 72 -2.62 -16.76 12.76
C ASP A 72 -2.11 -16.72 11.31
N ILE A 73 -2.57 -17.66 10.46
CA ILE A 73 -2.21 -17.68 9.04
C ILE A 73 -2.90 -16.54 8.29
N ALA A 74 -4.19 -16.31 8.53
CA ALA A 74 -4.93 -15.26 7.88
C ALA A 74 -4.34 -13.89 8.24
N PHE A 75 -4.14 -13.61 9.53
CA PHE A 75 -3.64 -12.34 10.04
C PHE A 75 -2.12 -12.34 10.28
N TYR A 76 -1.39 -13.09 9.45
CA TYR A 76 0.05 -13.26 9.63
C TYR A 76 0.80 -11.93 9.73
N GLY A 77 1.51 -11.74 10.84
CA GLY A 77 2.30 -10.55 11.15
C GLY A 77 3.80 -10.83 11.33
N GLY A 78 4.28 -11.99 10.92
CA GLY A 78 5.69 -12.40 11.04
C GLY A 78 5.95 -13.64 11.90
N THR A 79 4.96 -14.08 12.68
CA THR A 79 5.03 -15.29 13.52
C THR A 79 3.70 -16.01 13.51
N CYS A 80 3.72 -17.35 13.54
CA CYS A 80 2.54 -18.19 13.75
C CYS A 80 2.84 -19.17 14.89
N TYR A 81 2.31 -18.89 16.09
CA TYR A 81 2.58 -19.74 17.27
C TYR A 81 1.74 -21.01 17.23
N SER A 82 0.48 -20.90 16.78
CA SER A 82 -0.43 -22.03 16.68
C SER A 82 -0.05 -23.04 15.58
N CYS A 83 0.76 -22.64 14.58
CA CYS A 83 1.23 -23.53 13.52
C CYS A 83 2.05 -24.72 14.03
N GLU A 84 2.54 -24.69 15.28
CA GLU A 84 3.21 -25.84 15.92
C GLU A 84 2.28 -27.07 16.02
N TYR A 85 0.96 -26.88 16.12
CA TYR A 85 0.00 -27.98 16.11
C TYR A 85 0.03 -28.78 14.80
N CYS A 86 0.38 -28.13 13.69
CA CYS A 86 0.52 -28.76 12.38
C CYS A 86 1.81 -29.60 12.28
N THR A 87 2.91 -29.07 12.81
CA THR A 87 4.23 -29.73 12.72
C THR A 87 4.37 -30.91 13.69
N THR A 88 3.67 -30.85 14.83
CA THR A 88 3.63 -31.92 15.84
C THR A 88 2.61 -33.02 15.51
N GLY A 89 1.84 -32.89 14.43
CA GLY A 89 0.83 -33.86 14.00
C GLY A 89 -0.44 -33.88 14.87
N GLN A 90 -0.66 -32.87 15.71
CA GLN A 90 -1.85 -32.73 16.54
C GLN A 90 -3.08 -32.30 15.73
N LEU A 91 -2.87 -31.59 14.62
CA LEU A 91 -3.91 -31.14 13.69
C LEU A 91 -3.51 -31.40 12.24
N GLN A 92 -4.49 -31.73 11.40
CA GLN A 92 -4.32 -31.82 9.95
C GLN A 92 -4.61 -30.44 9.32
N CYS A 93 -3.55 -29.64 9.17
CA CYS A 93 -3.68 -28.28 8.66
C CYS A 93 -3.82 -28.24 7.12
N PRO A 94 -4.60 -27.29 6.58
CA PRO A 94 -4.79 -27.15 5.15
C PRO A 94 -3.50 -26.70 4.45
N ALA A 95 -3.26 -27.24 3.26
CA ALA A 95 -2.13 -26.83 2.43
C ALA A 95 -2.42 -25.56 1.60
N ASN A 96 -3.70 -25.24 1.39
CA ASN A 96 -4.10 -24.11 0.56
C ASN A 96 -4.37 -22.87 1.43
N LEU A 97 -3.35 -22.01 1.53
CA LEU A 97 -3.41 -20.79 2.36
C LEU A 97 -4.35 -19.73 1.79
N SER A 98 -4.54 -19.69 0.47
CA SER A 98 -5.41 -18.71 -0.19
C SER A 98 -6.88 -18.89 0.20
N LEU A 99 -7.32 -20.13 0.40
CA LEU A 99 -8.68 -20.42 0.88
C LEU A 99 -8.90 -19.94 2.32
N ILE A 100 -7.85 -19.98 3.15
CA ILE A 100 -7.93 -19.53 4.54
C ILE A 100 -8.20 -18.02 4.56
N THR A 101 -7.45 -17.26 3.76
CA THR A 101 -7.64 -15.80 3.70
C THR A 101 -9.00 -15.41 3.15
N GLU A 102 -9.60 -16.19 2.26
CA GLU A 102 -10.94 -15.93 1.73
C GLU A 102 -12.04 -16.11 2.78
N VAL A 103 -11.88 -17.10 3.68
CA VAL A 103 -12.87 -17.41 4.71
C VAL A 103 -12.70 -16.51 5.94
N TYR A 104 -11.45 -16.27 6.36
CA TYR A 104 -11.15 -15.58 7.61
C TYR A 104 -11.07 -14.06 7.48
N ARG A 105 -11.08 -13.51 6.25
CA ARG A 105 -11.13 -12.06 6.05
C ARG A 105 -12.49 -11.55 5.66
N LEU A 106 -12.82 -10.40 6.22
CA LEU A 106 -14.03 -9.68 5.88
C LEU A 106 -13.94 -9.02 4.51
N ARG A 107 -15.09 -8.93 3.86
CA ARG A 107 -15.25 -8.20 2.60
C ARG A 107 -15.28 -6.69 2.86
N CYS A 108 -14.92 -5.89 1.87
CA CYS A 108 -14.91 -4.42 1.97
C CYS A 108 -16.20 -3.83 2.58
N THR A 109 -17.37 -4.36 2.23
CA THR A 109 -18.68 -3.86 2.70
C THR A 109 -18.89 -4.01 4.20
N ALA A 110 -18.17 -4.94 4.84
CA ALA A 110 -18.15 -5.13 6.29
C ALA A 110 -17.10 -4.26 6.98
N LEU A 111 -16.09 -3.76 6.25
CA LEU A 111 -15.00 -2.96 6.81
C LEU A 111 -15.29 -1.45 6.81
N ILE A 112 -15.81 -0.93 5.70
CA ILE A 112 -16.00 0.51 5.49
C ILE A 112 -17.37 0.84 4.89
N SER A 113 -17.82 2.07 5.13
CA SER A 113 -19.07 2.64 4.60
C SER A 113 -19.01 4.16 4.50
N ASP A 114 -20.07 4.79 3.99
CA ASP A 114 -20.25 6.24 3.99
C ASP A 114 -19.07 7.00 3.38
N CYS A 115 -18.53 6.48 2.26
CA CYS A 115 -17.39 7.07 1.59
C CYS A 115 -17.77 8.37 0.86
N SER A 116 -16.91 9.37 0.96
CA SER A 116 -17.03 10.60 0.19
C SER A 116 -15.66 11.15 -0.21
N TRP A 117 -15.63 11.75 -1.40
CA TRP A 117 -14.49 12.47 -1.93
C TRP A 117 -14.90 13.92 -2.18
N GLN A 118 -14.22 14.86 -1.53
CA GLN A 118 -14.54 16.29 -1.60
C GLN A 118 -16.02 16.59 -1.30
N GLY A 119 -16.57 15.87 -0.31
CA GLY A 119 -17.97 15.99 0.12
C GLY A 119 -18.99 15.31 -0.80
N ARG A 120 -18.56 14.71 -1.92
CA ARG A 120 -19.44 13.95 -2.81
C ARG A 120 -19.45 12.48 -2.39
N PRO A 121 -20.61 11.91 -2.03
CA PRO A 121 -20.70 10.51 -1.62
C PRO A 121 -20.47 9.57 -2.82
N PHE A 122 -19.87 8.41 -2.55
CA PHE A 122 -19.67 7.34 -3.53
C PHE A 122 -19.72 5.96 -2.85
N ASP A 123 -19.92 4.89 -3.63
CA ASP A 123 -19.87 3.52 -3.11
C ASP A 123 -18.43 3.13 -2.77
N CYS A 124 -18.14 2.94 -1.48
CA CYS A 124 -16.83 2.55 -1.00
C CYS A 124 -16.20 1.40 -1.80
N CYS A 125 -16.92 0.29 -1.95
CA CYS A 125 -16.35 -0.96 -2.48
C CYS A 125 -16.35 -1.01 -4.00
N GLN A 126 -16.94 -0.01 -4.65
CA GLN A 126 -16.73 0.25 -6.07
C GLN A 126 -15.38 0.93 -6.35
N PHE A 127 -14.78 1.62 -5.37
CA PHE A 127 -13.52 2.37 -5.56
C PHE A 127 -12.35 1.84 -4.71
N PHE A 128 -12.65 1.24 -3.56
CA PHE A 128 -11.69 0.49 -2.75
C PHE A 128 -11.62 -0.93 -3.28
N HIS A 129 -10.66 -1.16 -4.17
CA HIS A 129 -10.47 -2.44 -4.84
C HIS A 129 -9.55 -3.37 -4.04
N PRO A 130 -9.78 -4.69 -4.10
CA PRO A 130 -8.86 -5.68 -3.54
C PRO A 130 -7.40 -5.45 -3.96
N LEU A 131 -6.51 -5.46 -2.97
CA LEU A 131 -5.06 -5.40 -3.11
C LEU A 131 -4.47 -6.57 -2.32
N GLU A 132 -3.77 -7.46 -3.01
CA GLU A 132 -3.06 -8.57 -2.38
C GLU A 132 -1.77 -8.05 -1.73
N THR A 133 -1.59 -8.35 -0.45
CA THR A 133 -0.45 -7.91 0.36
C THR A 133 0.12 -9.08 1.17
N GLU A 134 1.24 -8.85 1.87
CA GLU A 134 1.76 -9.82 2.84
C GLU A 134 0.82 -10.05 4.04
N PHE A 135 -0.09 -9.12 4.31
CA PHE A 135 -1.16 -9.26 5.29
C PHE A 135 -2.43 -9.80 4.63
N GLY A 136 -2.33 -10.53 3.52
CA GLY A 136 -3.46 -10.97 2.68
C GLY A 136 -4.22 -9.82 2.01
N THR A 137 -5.52 -10.04 1.72
CA THR A 137 -6.32 -9.09 0.95
C THR A 137 -6.70 -7.86 1.77
N CYS A 138 -6.20 -6.70 1.35
CA CYS A 138 -6.62 -5.38 1.80
C CYS A 138 -7.46 -4.70 0.71
N TYR A 139 -8.03 -3.54 1.00
CA TYR A 139 -8.78 -2.76 0.02
C TYR A 139 -8.16 -1.38 -0.15
N SER A 140 -7.87 -1.01 -1.40
CA SER A 140 -7.13 0.19 -1.74
C SER A 140 -7.89 1.06 -2.71
N ILE A 141 -7.88 2.37 -2.46
CA ILE A 141 -8.31 3.39 -3.42
C ILE A 141 -7.08 4.09 -3.97
N ASN A 142 -7.14 4.44 -5.26
CA ASN A 142 -6.07 5.14 -5.98
C ASN A 142 -4.74 4.36 -6.08
N SER A 143 -4.79 3.02 -6.03
CA SER A 143 -3.66 2.13 -6.30
C SER A 143 -3.71 1.58 -7.74
N GLN A 144 -2.55 1.46 -8.38
CA GLN A 144 -2.38 0.83 -9.70
C GLN A 144 -2.30 -0.70 -9.61
N ASN A 145 -2.01 -1.23 -8.42
CA ASN A 145 -1.83 -2.66 -8.19
C ASN A 145 -3.12 -3.37 -7.75
N SER A 146 -4.16 -2.61 -7.37
CA SER A 146 -5.45 -3.17 -7.00
C SER A 146 -6.20 -3.72 -8.23
N LYS A 147 -7.09 -4.70 -8.01
CA LYS A 147 -7.90 -5.32 -9.06
C LYS A 147 -9.41 -5.17 -8.79
N PRO A 148 -10.22 -4.68 -9.74
CA PRO A 148 -9.81 -4.10 -11.02
C PRO A 148 -8.95 -2.85 -10.82
N ARG A 149 -8.18 -2.48 -11.85
CA ARG A 149 -7.36 -1.26 -11.81
C ARG A 149 -8.27 -0.05 -11.54
N ALA A 150 -7.80 0.86 -10.69
CA ALA A 150 -8.54 2.08 -10.37
C ALA A 150 -8.91 2.83 -11.67
N ALA A 151 -10.21 2.94 -11.92
CA ALA A 151 -10.71 3.56 -13.16
C ALA A 151 -10.53 5.09 -13.18
N THR A 152 -10.34 5.72 -12.02
CA THR A 152 -10.23 7.18 -11.92
C THR A 152 -9.24 7.56 -10.83
N LYS A 153 -8.24 8.36 -11.20
CA LYS A 153 -7.29 8.92 -10.24
C LYS A 153 -7.95 10.02 -9.42
N LEU A 154 -7.74 9.99 -8.11
CA LEU A 154 -8.12 11.08 -7.24
C LEU A 154 -7.07 12.19 -7.38
N ILE A 155 -7.49 13.36 -7.87
CA ILE A 155 -6.60 14.49 -8.18
C ILE A 155 -7.04 15.74 -7.41
N ASN A 156 -6.06 16.42 -6.86
CA ASN A 156 -6.19 17.72 -6.23
C ASN A 156 -5.54 18.81 -7.08
N ASN A 157 -6.13 20.00 -7.07
CA ASN A 157 -5.58 21.17 -7.72
C ASN A 157 -6.08 22.44 -7.06
N ARG A 158 -5.63 23.60 -7.57
CA ARG A 158 -6.04 24.92 -7.08
C ARG A 158 -7.56 25.16 -7.05
N TYR A 159 -8.34 24.48 -7.90
CA TYR A 159 -9.79 24.66 -8.00
C TYR A 159 -10.55 23.74 -7.04
N THR A 160 -10.06 22.52 -6.84
CA THR A 160 -10.68 21.53 -5.96
C THR A 160 -10.20 21.63 -4.50
N GLY A 161 -9.06 22.27 -4.27
CA GLY A 161 -8.47 22.44 -2.94
C GLY A 161 -7.63 21.22 -2.51
N PRO A 162 -7.38 21.05 -1.19
CA PRO A 162 -6.46 20.03 -0.66
C PRO A 162 -6.96 18.58 -0.80
N GLY A 163 -8.18 18.36 -1.28
CA GLY A 163 -8.82 17.05 -1.31
C GLY A 163 -9.21 16.56 0.08
N ALA A 164 -10.30 15.79 0.16
CA ALA A 164 -10.72 15.19 1.41
C ALA A 164 -11.41 13.86 1.11
N LEU A 165 -10.77 12.76 1.54
CA LEU A 165 -11.36 11.43 1.56
C LEU A 165 -11.91 11.18 2.95
N ARG A 166 -13.18 10.80 3.05
CA ARG A 166 -13.83 10.43 4.32
C ARG A 166 -14.55 9.12 4.14
N PHE A 167 -14.50 8.26 5.15
CA PHE A 167 -15.27 7.03 5.22
C PHE A 167 -15.48 6.67 6.68
N LYS A 168 -16.55 5.92 6.95
CA LYS A 168 -16.87 5.35 8.25
C LYS A 168 -16.29 3.94 8.36
N VAL A 169 -15.55 3.72 9.43
CA VAL A 169 -15.00 2.41 9.80
C VAL A 169 -16.06 1.60 10.55
N LYS A 170 -16.22 0.33 10.18
CA LYS A 170 -17.16 -0.61 10.81
C LYS A 170 -16.49 -1.64 11.71
N GLU A 171 -15.21 -1.91 11.50
CA GLU A 171 -14.39 -2.93 12.18
C GLU A 171 -13.01 -2.36 12.52
N ASP A 172 -12.22 -3.06 13.31
CA ASP A 172 -10.85 -2.64 13.58
C ASP A 172 -9.99 -2.71 12.31
N LEU A 173 -9.40 -1.58 11.93
CA LEU A 173 -8.67 -1.42 10.68
C LEU A 173 -7.29 -0.80 10.89
N GLN A 174 -6.35 -1.20 10.05
CA GLN A 174 -5.12 -0.49 9.82
C GLN A 174 -5.23 0.29 8.50
N VAL A 175 -5.11 1.60 8.58
CA VAL A 175 -5.10 2.51 7.42
C VAL A 175 -3.65 2.78 7.03
N TYR A 176 -3.35 2.73 5.75
CA TYR A 176 -2.03 2.99 5.18
C TYR A 176 -2.10 4.08 4.10
N LEU A 177 -1.10 4.96 4.10
CA LEU A 177 -0.84 5.94 3.04
C LEU A 177 0.40 5.51 2.26
N HIS A 178 0.28 5.43 0.95
CA HIS A 178 1.42 5.07 0.08
C HIS A 178 1.26 5.66 -1.31
N ASP A 179 2.30 5.55 -2.14
CA ASP A 179 2.20 5.91 -3.56
C ASP A 179 1.36 4.90 -4.34
N GLU A 180 0.93 5.30 -5.54
CA GLU A 180 0.01 4.49 -6.35
C GLU A 180 0.61 3.16 -6.86
N HIS A 181 1.95 3.02 -6.88
CA HIS A 181 2.65 1.85 -7.40
C HIS A 181 3.18 0.93 -6.30
N SER A 182 3.17 1.36 -5.03
CA SER A 182 3.56 0.52 -3.91
C SER A 182 2.47 -0.46 -3.50
N VAL A 183 2.93 -1.56 -2.89
CA VAL A 183 2.10 -2.54 -2.17
C VAL A 183 2.54 -2.52 -0.71
N LEU A 184 1.60 -2.74 0.20
CA LEU A 184 1.84 -2.71 1.64
C LEU A 184 2.77 -3.83 2.09
N TYR A 185 3.59 -3.54 3.11
CA TYR A 185 4.50 -4.48 3.75
C TYR A 185 4.73 -4.18 5.25
N ALA A 186 5.38 -5.09 5.97
CA ALA A 186 5.49 -5.09 7.44
C ALA A 186 6.16 -3.83 7.98
N TYR A 187 7.17 -3.40 7.23
CA TYR A 187 8.09 -2.34 7.61
C TYR A 187 7.68 -0.96 7.08
N VAL A 188 6.41 -0.77 6.69
CA VAL A 188 5.89 0.57 6.39
C VAL A 188 6.08 1.48 7.60
N ASP A 189 6.59 2.69 7.34
CA ASP A 189 6.82 3.75 8.32
C ASP A 189 5.57 3.98 9.18
N ARG A 190 5.76 4.15 10.49
CA ARG A 190 4.67 4.46 11.43
C ARG A 190 3.96 5.75 11.08
N ALA A 191 4.64 6.73 10.48
CA ALA A 191 4.01 7.97 10.04
C ALA A 191 3.02 7.78 8.87
N LEU A 192 3.13 6.64 8.16
CA LEU A 192 2.31 6.30 7.00
C LEU A 192 1.23 5.26 7.30
N LYS A 193 1.07 4.87 8.57
CA LYS A 193 0.02 3.92 8.97
C LYS A 193 -0.62 4.32 10.29
N GLU A 194 -1.93 4.17 10.39
CA GLU A 194 -2.70 4.47 11.59
C GLU A 194 -3.69 3.34 11.88
N THR A 195 -3.73 2.90 13.14
CA THR A 195 -4.73 1.93 13.59
C THR A 195 -5.99 2.68 14.01
N VAL A 196 -7.13 2.33 13.41
CA VAL A 196 -8.43 2.90 13.70
C VAL A 196 -9.30 1.81 14.29
N LEU A 197 -9.51 1.88 15.61
CA LEU A 197 -10.39 0.96 16.31
C LEU A 197 -11.85 1.40 16.18
N TRP A 198 -12.76 0.46 16.36
CA TRP A 198 -14.18 0.72 16.35
C TRP A 198 -14.57 1.85 17.34
N GLY A 199 -15.42 2.78 16.88
CA GLY A 199 -15.85 3.95 17.64
C GLY A 199 -14.84 5.11 17.69
N MET A 200 -13.63 4.96 17.16
CA MET A 200 -12.67 6.05 17.06
C MET A 200 -13.01 7.02 15.92
N ASN A 201 -12.66 8.29 16.10
CA ASN A 201 -12.59 9.27 15.03
C ASN A 201 -11.12 9.68 14.83
N LYS A 202 -10.64 9.62 13.59
CA LYS A 202 -9.26 9.90 13.21
C LYS A 202 -9.23 10.82 12.00
N GLU A 203 -8.45 11.89 12.11
CA GLU A 203 -8.17 12.81 11.02
C GLU A 203 -6.67 12.76 10.73
N ILE A 204 -6.30 12.45 9.48
CA ILE A 204 -4.92 12.35 9.04
C ILE A 204 -4.66 13.48 8.05
N ILE A 205 -3.75 14.39 8.40
CA ILE A 205 -3.35 15.53 7.58
C ILE A 205 -1.93 15.27 7.09
N PHE A 206 -1.73 15.32 5.78
CA PHE A 206 -0.44 15.09 5.15
C PHE A 206 -0.20 16.05 3.99
N LYS A 207 1.05 16.12 3.54
CA LYS A 207 1.47 16.87 2.35
C LYS A 207 2.09 15.91 1.36
N VAL A 208 1.59 15.93 0.13
CA VAL A 208 2.17 15.19 -0.99
C VAL A 208 3.18 16.09 -1.70
N ILE A 209 4.31 15.50 -2.09
CA ILE A 209 5.32 16.13 -2.94
C ILE A 209 5.54 15.18 -4.11
N GLU A 210 5.25 15.65 -5.32
CA GLU A 210 5.50 14.88 -6.54
C GLU A 210 6.93 15.10 -7.03
N LEU A 211 7.52 14.03 -7.55
CA LEU A 211 8.85 14.04 -8.14
C LEU A 211 8.67 13.79 -9.64
N GLU A 212 9.01 14.79 -10.44
CA GLU A 212 8.99 14.69 -11.89
C GLU A 212 10.42 14.57 -12.43
N ASN A 213 10.62 13.61 -13.33
CA ASN A 213 11.88 13.48 -14.05
C ASN A 213 11.85 14.40 -15.26
N ASN A 214 12.95 15.14 -15.49
CA ASN A 214 13.15 15.86 -16.74
C ASN A 214 13.30 14.86 -17.91
N ASP A 215 12.84 15.23 -19.10
CA ASP A 215 12.93 14.38 -20.31
C ASP A 215 14.36 13.87 -20.58
N ASN A 216 15.38 14.67 -20.29
CA ASN A 216 16.79 14.30 -20.51
C ASN A 216 17.25 13.13 -19.62
N VAL A 217 16.51 12.78 -18.57
CA VAL A 217 16.82 11.64 -17.69
C VAL A 217 16.69 10.32 -18.46
N HIS A 218 15.85 10.26 -19.50
CA HIS A 218 15.71 9.07 -20.35
C HIS A 218 16.99 8.70 -21.10
N ASP A 219 17.83 9.68 -21.44
CA ASP A 219 19.09 9.45 -22.16
C ASP A 219 20.22 8.96 -21.25
N ILE A 220 20.03 9.01 -19.94
CA ILE A 220 21.02 8.57 -18.96
C ILE A 220 20.85 7.06 -18.76
N SER A 221 21.96 6.32 -18.85
CA SER A 221 21.93 4.86 -18.68
C SER A 221 21.48 4.45 -17.27
N ILE A 222 20.82 3.29 -17.18
CA ILE A 222 20.33 2.71 -15.91
C ILE A 222 21.43 2.67 -14.84
N LYS A 223 22.65 2.29 -15.24
CA LYS A 223 23.82 2.16 -14.34
C LYS A 223 24.32 3.50 -13.76
N ARG A 224 23.87 4.62 -14.31
CA ARG A 224 24.17 5.98 -13.80
C ARG A 224 23.00 6.58 -13.02
N ARG A 225 21.76 6.17 -13.33
CA ARG A 225 20.56 6.60 -12.59
C ARG A 225 20.32 5.79 -11.32
N ASP A 226 20.88 4.59 -11.23
CA ASP A 226 20.62 3.60 -10.19
C ASP A 226 19.12 3.26 -10.00
N CYS A 227 18.28 3.62 -10.98
CA CYS A 227 16.84 3.43 -11.01
C CYS A 227 16.40 3.07 -12.44
N ARG A 228 15.25 2.39 -12.56
CA ARG A 228 14.67 1.96 -13.85
C ARG A 228 13.35 2.66 -14.10
N PHE A 229 13.07 2.97 -15.36
CA PHE A 229 11.74 3.31 -15.82
C PHE A 229 10.86 2.06 -15.92
N PRO A 230 9.52 2.20 -15.86
CA PRO A 230 8.60 1.08 -15.93
C PRO A 230 8.73 0.20 -17.18
N TRP A 231 9.29 0.71 -18.28
CA TRP A 231 9.49 -0.04 -19.53
C TRP A 231 10.90 -0.65 -19.67
N GLU A 232 11.81 -0.40 -18.72
CA GLU A 232 13.20 -0.89 -18.75
C GLU A 232 13.34 -2.28 -18.10
N PHE A 233 12.55 -3.23 -18.62
CA PHE A 233 12.60 -4.63 -18.17
C PHE A 233 13.91 -5.32 -18.60
N PRO A 234 14.46 -6.23 -17.78
CA PRO A 234 15.49 -7.15 -18.26
C PRO A 234 14.92 -7.99 -19.41
N GLU A 235 15.69 -8.21 -20.49
CA GLU A 235 15.27 -9.04 -21.63
C GLU A 235 14.92 -10.50 -21.25
N ASN A 236 15.23 -10.93 -20.02
CA ASN A 236 15.04 -12.30 -19.52
C ASN A 236 14.28 -12.35 -18.18
N CYS A 237 13.07 -11.79 -18.11
CA CYS A 237 12.10 -12.14 -17.07
C CYS A 237 10.98 -12.97 -17.71
N GLY A 238 11.30 -14.22 -18.04
CA GLY A 238 10.34 -15.27 -18.41
C GLY A 238 10.19 -16.27 -17.26
#